data_AF-A0A3M2ENR2-F1
#
_entry.id   AF-A0A3M2ENR2-F1
#
_cell.length_a   1.000
_cell.length_b   1.000
_cell.length_c   1.000
_cell.angle_alpha   90.00
_cell.angle_beta   90.00
_cell.angle_gamma   90.00
#
_symmetry.space_group_name_H-M   'P 1'
#
loop_
_entity.id
_entity.type
_entity.pdbx_description
1 polymer ?
#
loop_
_entity_poly.entity_id
_entity_poly.type
_entity_poly.pdbx_seq_one_letter_code
_entity_poly.pdbx_strand_id
1 'polypeptide(L)'
;MSDTDADGPTILAVDAAWTPAVSCLRHRGACYVVAADEGHPHSRRLLPQWEELLQRAGLDWADLDGFALGIGPGSFTGLRVAAALINGLNARLDKPVAAIDSPLLAAMQCGLSDCRVVLDAGAGCCYLACCRAGELDGAARLVRSDRLAELLDDDRPVVSTMARPEGVAAPWLQPDPGRRPAALAKLCQRLAWHTRLPRRRFPRYLQPSQAERNAIATGAAPR
;
A
#
# COMPACT_ATOMS: atom_id res chain seq x y z
N MET A 1 -28.91 13.31 6.15
CA MET A 1 -27.58 13.79 5.73
C MET A 1 -26.95 14.36 6.98
N SER A 2 -26.30 13.52 7.78
CA SER A 2 -25.85 13.86 9.13
C SER A 2 -24.55 14.65 9.09
N ASP A 3 -24.47 15.63 9.98
CA ASP A 3 -23.46 16.68 10.16
C ASP A 3 -22.05 16.17 10.60
N THR A 4 -21.67 14.96 10.19
CA THR A 4 -20.54 14.20 10.78
C THR A 4 -19.28 14.22 9.90
N ASP A 5 -19.37 14.63 8.64
CA ASP A 5 -18.21 14.67 7.73
C ASP A 5 -17.39 15.96 7.83
N ALA A 6 -17.95 17.05 8.38
CA ALA A 6 -17.31 18.36 8.44
C ALA A 6 -16.10 18.42 9.41
N ASP A 7 -15.99 17.45 10.34
CA ASP A 7 -14.97 17.41 11.41
C ASP A 7 -13.97 16.24 11.24
N GLY A 8 -13.92 15.64 10.04
CA GLY A 8 -12.97 14.58 9.73
C GLY A 8 -11.52 15.07 9.69
N PRO A 9 -10.54 14.26 10.16
CA PRO A 9 -9.15 14.68 10.27
C PRO A 9 -8.53 15.00 8.90
N THR A 10 -7.58 15.92 8.91
CA THR A 10 -6.74 16.27 7.76
C THR A 10 -5.54 15.33 7.70
N ILE A 11 -5.57 14.35 6.80
CA ILE A 11 -4.55 13.29 6.71
C ILE A 11 -3.95 13.24 5.31
N LEU A 12 -2.64 13.33 5.22
CA LEU A 12 -1.90 13.04 3.99
C LEU A 12 -1.52 11.55 3.96
N ALA A 13 -2.04 10.81 2.99
CA ALA A 13 -1.77 9.40 2.79
C ALA A 13 -0.90 9.16 1.55
N VAL A 14 0.03 8.21 1.65
CA VAL A 14 0.87 7.76 0.52
C VAL A 14 1.02 6.24 0.55
N ASP A 15 0.97 5.62 -0.62
CA ASP A 15 1.45 4.26 -0.83
C ASP A 15 2.39 4.24 -2.04
N ALA A 16 3.62 3.76 -1.81
CA ALA A 16 4.63 3.54 -2.83
C ALA A 16 5.10 2.08 -2.83
N ALA A 17 4.24 1.16 -2.39
CA ALA A 17 4.52 -0.26 -2.39
C ALA A 17 4.58 -0.81 -3.82
N TRP A 18 3.77 -0.29 -4.73
CA TRP A 18 3.78 -0.68 -6.14
C TRP A 18 3.69 0.52 -7.05
N THR A 19 3.83 0.25 -8.34
CA THR A 19 3.74 1.26 -9.39
C THR A 19 2.30 1.30 -9.92
N PRO A 20 1.73 2.50 -10.09
CA PRO A 20 2.30 3.79 -9.72
C PRO A 20 2.16 4.06 -8.22
N ALA A 21 3.10 4.84 -7.68
CA ALA A 21 2.95 5.38 -6.33
C ALA A 21 1.77 6.36 -6.31
N VAL A 22 0.99 6.33 -5.24
CA VAL A 22 -0.24 7.12 -5.10
C VAL A 22 -0.23 7.90 -3.80
N SER A 23 -0.78 9.10 -3.83
CA SER A 23 -0.98 9.95 -2.66
C SER A 23 -2.39 10.53 -2.67
N CYS A 24 -2.96 10.72 -1.49
CA CYS A 24 -4.22 11.44 -1.33
C CYS A 24 -4.19 12.31 -0.07
N LEU A 25 -4.92 13.41 -0.09
CA LEU A 25 -5.20 14.24 1.07
C LEU A 25 -6.65 14.07 1.45
N ARG A 26 -6.92 13.54 2.64
CA ARG A 26 -8.24 13.59 3.26
C ARG A 26 -8.33 14.87 4.05
N HIS A 27 -9.39 15.66 3.87
CA HIS A 27 -9.66 16.86 4.63
C HIS A 27 -11.17 17.04 4.79
N ARG A 28 -11.67 17.05 6.04
CA ARG A 28 -13.10 17.26 6.34
C ARG A 28 -14.04 16.40 5.49
N GLY A 29 -13.76 15.09 5.45
CA GLY A 29 -14.54 14.11 4.69
C GLY A 29 -14.26 14.05 3.19
N ALA A 30 -13.72 15.11 2.59
CA ALA A 30 -13.31 15.13 1.18
C ALA A 30 -11.93 14.46 0.99
N CYS A 31 -11.72 13.85 -0.18
CA CYS A 31 -10.42 13.30 -0.58
C CYS A 31 -9.94 13.91 -1.89
N TYR A 32 -8.78 14.54 -1.85
CA TYR A 32 -8.05 15.02 -3.01
C TYR A 32 -7.04 13.95 -3.44
N VAL A 33 -7.02 13.62 -4.72
CA VAL A 33 -6.08 12.67 -5.31
C VAL A 33 -5.34 13.34 -6.46
N VAL A 34 -4.07 13.00 -6.64
CA VAL A 34 -3.31 13.31 -7.86
C VAL A 34 -3.28 12.07 -8.73
N ALA A 35 -3.44 12.25 -10.04
CA ALA A 35 -3.31 11.16 -10.99
C ALA A 35 -1.90 10.55 -10.88
N ALA A 36 -1.86 9.23 -11.02
CA ALA A 36 -0.63 8.48 -10.92
C ALA A 36 0.18 8.70 -12.22
N ASP A 37 1.45 9.11 -12.12
CA ASP A 37 2.32 9.34 -13.28
C ASP A 37 3.39 8.25 -13.35
N GLU A 38 3.44 7.56 -14.49
CA GLU A 38 4.25 6.36 -14.72
C GLU A 38 5.71 6.67 -15.12
N GLY A 39 6.06 7.94 -15.37
CA GLY A 39 7.31 8.26 -16.10
C GLY A 39 8.56 8.61 -15.28
N HIS A 40 8.52 8.77 -13.95
CA HIS A 40 9.62 9.40 -13.19
C HIS A 40 9.91 8.76 -11.82
N PRO A 41 11.17 8.81 -11.33
CA PRO A 41 11.57 8.21 -10.05
C PRO A 41 10.86 8.83 -8.84
N HIS A 42 10.39 7.97 -7.93
CA HIS A 42 9.55 8.31 -6.77
C HIS A 42 10.08 9.48 -5.89
N SER A 43 11.41 9.59 -5.73
CA SER A 43 12.02 10.57 -4.82
C SER A 43 11.92 12.02 -5.29
N ARG A 44 11.72 12.27 -6.59
CA ARG A 44 11.66 13.63 -7.14
C ARG A 44 10.26 14.22 -7.25
N ARG A 45 9.21 13.45 -6.96
CA ARG A 45 7.82 13.86 -7.23
C ARG A 45 6.85 13.77 -6.06
N LEU A 46 7.09 12.92 -5.07
CA LEU A 46 6.15 12.78 -3.95
C LEU A 46 5.97 14.12 -3.20
N LEU A 47 7.06 14.83 -2.88
CA LEU A 47 6.96 16.09 -2.15
C LEU A 47 6.22 17.18 -2.96
N PRO A 48 6.55 17.47 -4.24
CA PRO A 48 5.76 18.38 -5.06
C PRO A 48 4.28 17.98 -5.22
N GLN A 49 3.98 16.68 -5.34
CA GLN A 49 2.58 16.20 -5.41
C GLN A 49 1.82 16.47 -4.11
N TRP A 50 2.49 16.36 -2.96
CA TRP A 50 1.88 16.67 -1.67
C TRP A 50 1.66 18.16 -1.48
N GLU A 51 2.61 18.99 -1.94
CA GLU A 51 2.45 20.44 -1.99
C GLU A 51 1.26 20.83 -2.88
N GLU A 52 1.09 20.21 -4.05
CA GLU A 52 -0.08 20.43 -4.92
C GLU A 52 -1.39 20.05 -4.20
N LEU A 53 -1.43 18.89 -3.53
CA LEU A 53 -2.61 18.46 -2.77
C LEU A 53 -3.00 19.46 -1.68
N LEU A 54 -2.01 19.93 -0.92
CA LEU A 54 -2.19 20.93 0.15
C LEU A 54 -2.67 22.27 -0.42
N GLN A 55 -2.01 22.76 -1.48
CA GLN A 55 -2.41 23.99 -2.16
C GLN A 55 -3.84 23.93 -2.71
N ARG A 56 -4.23 22.80 -3.32
CA ARG A 56 -5.61 22.60 -3.82
C ARG A 56 -6.66 22.60 -2.71
N ALA A 57 -6.27 22.24 -1.49
CA ALA A 57 -7.13 22.31 -0.31
C ALA A 57 -7.01 23.65 0.46
N GLY A 58 -6.10 24.54 0.05
CA GLY A 58 -5.82 25.80 0.76
C GLY A 58 -5.19 25.59 2.13
N LEU A 59 -4.33 24.57 2.26
CA LEU A 59 -3.71 24.14 3.52
C LEU A 59 -2.19 24.22 3.43
N ASP A 60 -1.55 24.29 4.59
CA ASP A 60 -0.13 24.12 4.79
C ASP A 60 0.18 22.83 5.57
N TRP A 61 1.46 22.45 5.63
CA TRP A 61 1.93 21.27 6.37
C TRP A 61 1.50 21.25 7.85
N ALA A 62 1.36 22.42 8.47
CA ALA A 62 0.99 22.56 9.88
C ALA A 62 -0.48 22.18 10.15
N ASP A 63 -1.34 22.31 9.14
CA ASP A 63 -2.78 22.02 9.20
C ASP A 63 -3.08 20.53 9.15
N LEU A 64 -2.09 19.69 8.82
CA LEU A 64 -2.25 18.25 8.88
C LEU A 64 -2.46 17.79 10.32
N ASP A 65 -3.49 16.99 10.54
CA ASP A 65 -3.65 16.22 11.77
C ASP A 65 -2.67 15.06 11.81
N GLY A 66 -2.30 14.53 10.64
CA GLY A 66 -1.07 13.76 10.43
C GLY A 66 -1.04 12.96 9.14
N PHE A 67 -0.46 11.76 9.19
CA PHE A 67 -0.05 11.04 7.99
C PHE A 67 -0.57 9.60 7.94
N ALA A 68 -0.63 9.01 6.76
CA ALA A 68 -0.80 7.57 6.57
C ALA A 68 0.23 7.04 5.57
N LEU A 69 0.93 5.98 5.96
CA LEU A 69 2.03 5.41 5.18
C LEU A 69 1.71 3.96 4.79
N GLY A 70 1.79 3.67 3.49
CA GLY A 70 1.88 2.31 2.95
C GLY A 70 3.07 1.58 3.56
N ILE A 71 2.79 0.50 4.30
CA ILE A 71 3.83 -0.29 4.97
C ILE A 71 4.18 -1.58 4.23
N GLY A 72 3.62 -1.80 3.04
CA GLY A 72 3.92 -2.94 2.18
C GLY A 72 3.07 -4.18 2.48
N PRO A 73 3.50 -5.35 1.98
CA PRO A 73 4.74 -5.58 1.22
C PRO A 73 4.75 -4.96 -0.19
N GLY A 74 5.96 -4.75 -0.75
CA GLY A 74 6.15 -4.21 -2.09
C GLY A 74 7.59 -3.75 -2.38
N SER A 75 7.74 -2.82 -3.32
CA SER A 75 8.96 -2.14 -3.74
C SER A 75 9.73 -1.60 -2.55
N PHE A 76 10.87 -2.23 -2.25
CA PHE A 76 11.76 -1.80 -1.17
C PHE A 76 12.19 -0.34 -1.33
N THR A 77 12.52 0.08 -2.56
CA THR A 77 12.91 1.45 -2.86
C THR A 77 11.76 2.44 -2.66
N GLY A 78 10.58 2.15 -3.20
CA GLY A 78 9.41 3.04 -3.10
C GLY A 78 8.97 3.25 -1.65
N LEU A 79 8.85 2.15 -0.90
CA LEU A 79 8.49 2.16 0.52
C LEU A 79 9.50 2.94 1.37
N ARG A 80 10.81 2.75 1.13
CA ARG A 80 11.86 3.50 1.83
C ARG A 80 11.82 4.99 1.55
N VAL A 81 11.61 5.37 0.29
CA VAL A 81 11.52 6.79 -0.12
C VAL A 81 10.32 7.45 0.56
N ALA A 82 9.13 6.83 0.48
CA ALA A 82 7.93 7.38 1.11
C ALA A 82 8.06 7.50 2.64
N ALA A 83 8.62 6.47 3.29
CA ALA A 83 8.86 6.49 4.73
C ALA A 83 9.89 7.55 5.14
N ALA A 84 10.98 7.72 4.37
CA ALA A 84 11.99 8.74 4.64
C ALA A 84 11.42 10.15 4.54
N LEU A 85 10.59 10.42 3.52
CA LEU A 85 9.93 11.72 3.34
C LEU A 85 8.95 12.01 4.48
N ILE A 86 8.03 11.08 4.80
CA ILE A 86 7.09 11.26 5.91
C ILE A 86 7.83 11.46 7.23
N ASN A 87 8.78 10.58 7.58
CA ASN A 87 9.49 10.69 8.84
C ASN A 87 10.38 11.95 8.92
N GLY A 88 10.91 12.42 7.78
CA GLY A 88 11.68 13.65 7.68
C GLY A 88 10.82 14.89 7.96
N LEU A 89 9.66 15.01 7.29
CA LEU A 89 8.68 16.06 7.55
C LEU A 89 8.18 16.00 9.01
N ASN A 90 7.86 14.79 9.46
CA ASN A 90 7.24 14.59 10.76
C ASN A 90 8.21 14.75 11.93
N ALA A 91 9.53 14.77 11.69
CA ALA A 91 10.51 15.10 12.71
C ALA A 91 10.31 16.53 13.28
N ARG A 92 9.68 17.43 12.51
CA ARG A 92 9.32 18.79 12.93
C ARG A 92 7.85 18.92 13.35
N LEU A 93 6.96 18.22 12.65
CA LEU A 93 5.50 18.37 12.81
C LEU A 93 4.93 17.57 14.00
N ASP A 94 5.61 16.51 14.41
CA ASP A 94 5.22 15.61 15.51
C ASP A 94 3.75 15.13 15.46
N LYS A 95 3.31 14.72 14.27
CA LYS A 95 1.94 14.24 14.02
C LYS A 95 1.86 12.70 14.08
N PRO A 96 0.70 12.10 14.39
CA PRO A 96 0.51 10.67 14.32
C PRO A 96 0.62 10.12 12.88
N VAL A 97 1.08 8.88 12.72
CA VAL A 97 1.27 8.21 11.41
C VAL A 97 0.53 6.86 11.37
N ALA A 98 -0.54 6.78 10.61
CA ALA A 98 -1.33 5.56 10.35
C ALA A 98 -0.62 4.61 9.36
N ALA A 99 -1.00 3.32 9.37
CA ALA A 99 -0.52 2.33 8.41
C ALA A 99 -1.57 2.12 7.36
N ILE A 100 -1.08 1.86 6.16
CA ILE A 100 -1.86 1.31 5.08
C ILE A 100 -1.23 -0.03 4.73
N ASP A 101 -2.00 -1.10 4.90
CA ASP A 101 -1.60 -2.42 4.43
C ASP A 101 -1.81 -2.46 2.91
N SER A 102 -0.71 -2.33 2.17
CA SER A 102 -0.72 -2.15 0.73
C SER A 102 -1.55 -3.19 -0.03
N PRO A 103 -1.57 -4.51 0.31
CA PRO A 103 -2.45 -5.52 -0.30
C PRO A 103 -3.91 -5.11 -0.44
N LEU A 104 -4.45 -4.35 0.52
CA LEU A 104 -5.84 -3.91 0.49
C LEU A 104 -6.13 -3.00 -0.71
N LEU A 105 -5.14 -2.20 -1.15
CA LEU A 105 -5.30 -1.35 -2.32
C LEU A 105 -5.53 -2.18 -3.59
N ALA A 106 -4.82 -3.30 -3.76
CA ALA A 106 -5.02 -4.20 -4.90
C ALA A 106 -6.43 -4.81 -4.88
N ALA A 107 -6.86 -5.33 -3.72
CA ALA A 107 -8.19 -5.88 -3.54
C ALA A 107 -9.29 -4.86 -3.91
N MET A 108 -9.13 -3.62 -3.42
CA MET A 108 -10.07 -2.52 -3.67
C MET A 108 -10.10 -2.05 -5.13
N GLN A 109 -9.01 -2.14 -5.88
CA GLN A 109 -8.99 -1.86 -7.33
C GLN A 109 -9.91 -2.82 -8.10
N CYS A 110 -10.05 -4.06 -7.62
CA CYS A 110 -10.95 -5.08 -8.16
C CYS A 110 -12.35 -5.07 -7.50
N GLY A 111 -12.60 -4.19 -6.53
CA GLY A 111 -13.87 -4.13 -5.80
C GLY A 111 -14.11 -5.33 -4.87
N LEU A 112 -13.04 -5.99 -4.41
CA LEU A 112 -13.11 -7.17 -3.55
C LEU A 112 -12.79 -6.81 -2.10
N SER A 113 -13.52 -7.42 -1.18
CA SER A 113 -13.26 -7.39 0.27
C SER A 113 -12.79 -8.74 0.82
N ASP A 114 -13.03 -9.82 0.08
CA ASP A 114 -12.61 -11.19 0.39
C ASP A 114 -11.89 -11.77 -0.82
N CYS A 115 -10.56 -11.85 -0.74
CA CYS A 115 -9.69 -12.33 -1.82
C CYS A 115 -8.31 -12.72 -1.28
N ARG A 116 -7.51 -13.38 -2.11
CA ARG A 116 -6.06 -13.45 -1.92
C ARG A 116 -5.40 -12.37 -2.77
N VAL A 117 -4.29 -11.82 -2.29
CA VAL A 117 -3.49 -10.86 -3.05
C VAL A 117 -2.10 -11.47 -3.22
N VAL A 118 -1.69 -11.65 -4.48
CA VAL A 118 -0.39 -12.21 -4.85
C VAL A 118 0.41 -11.15 -5.59
N LEU A 119 1.61 -10.84 -5.11
CA LEU A 119 2.42 -9.75 -5.63
C LEU A 119 3.84 -10.26 -5.89
N ASP A 120 4.41 -9.88 -7.02
CA ASP A 120 5.77 -10.28 -7.35
C ASP A 120 6.77 -9.71 -6.32
N ALA A 121 7.63 -10.59 -5.78
CA ALA A 121 8.72 -10.23 -4.87
C ALA A 121 10.10 -10.39 -5.54
N GLY A 122 10.12 -10.80 -6.80
CA GLY A 122 11.30 -11.14 -7.60
C GLY A 122 11.90 -12.49 -7.22
N ALA A 123 12.87 -12.95 -8.02
CA ALA A 123 13.68 -14.15 -7.75
C ALA A 123 12.84 -15.42 -7.46
N GLY A 124 11.77 -15.64 -8.23
CA GLY A 124 10.88 -16.80 -8.07
C GLY A 124 10.06 -16.78 -6.77
N CYS A 125 9.94 -15.62 -6.13
CA CYS A 125 9.15 -15.43 -4.92
C CYS A 125 8.01 -14.44 -5.16
N CYS A 126 6.95 -14.57 -4.36
CA CYS A 126 5.85 -13.64 -4.33
C CYS A 126 5.39 -13.40 -2.89
N TYR A 127 4.78 -12.25 -2.65
CA TYR A 127 4.03 -11.98 -1.42
C TYR A 127 2.62 -12.51 -1.58
N LEU A 128 2.18 -13.34 -0.63
CA LEU A 128 0.82 -13.83 -0.52
C LEU A 128 0.17 -13.21 0.72
N ALA A 129 -0.91 -12.46 0.52
CA ALA A 129 -1.75 -11.91 1.58
C ALA A 129 -3.19 -12.40 1.44
N CYS A 130 -3.88 -12.55 2.57
CA CYS A 130 -5.30 -12.88 2.62
C CYS A 130 -6.07 -11.63 3.05
N CYS A 131 -7.10 -11.26 2.28
CA CYS A 131 -8.03 -10.20 2.65
C CYS A 131 -9.36 -10.84 3.03
N ARG A 132 -9.95 -10.42 4.14
CA ARG A 132 -11.31 -10.80 4.55
C ARG A 132 -12.04 -9.59 5.11
N ALA A 133 -13.31 -9.43 4.75
CA ALA A 133 -14.13 -8.29 5.19
C ALA A 133 -13.47 -6.90 4.98
N GLY A 134 -12.56 -6.78 3.99
CA GLY A 134 -11.85 -5.53 3.69
C GLY A 134 -10.64 -5.25 4.57
N GLU A 135 -10.18 -6.24 5.36
CA GLU A 135 -8.99 -6.16 6.21
C GLU A 135 -8.02 -7.30 5.88
N LEU A 136 -6.77 -7.16 6.33
CA LEU A 136 -5.80 -8.25 6.23
C LEU A 136 -6.09 -9.34 7.26
N ASP A 137 -6.29 -10.57 6.79
CA ASP A 137 -6.36 -11.78 7.59
C ASP A 137 -4.93 -12.31 7.82
N GLY A 138 -4.30 -11.80 8.87
CA GLY A 138 -2.92 -12.12 9.23
C GLY A 138 -1.87 -11.34 8.41
N ALA A 139 -0.60 -11.64 8.66
CA ALA A 139 0.51 -11.01 7.97
C ALA A 139 0.68 -11.60 6.56
N ALA A 140 1.04 -10.75 5.59
CA ALA A 140 1.50 -11.21 4.29
C ALA A 140 2.75 -12.08 4.45
N ARG A 141 2.86 -13.12 3.62
CA ARG A 141 3.96 -14.10 3.65
C ARG A 141 4.74 -14.05 2.35
N LEU A 142 6.05 -14.20 2.43
CA LEU A 142 6.87 -14.48 1.26
C LEU A 142 6.81 -15.98 0.98
N VAL A 143 6.43 -16.36 -0.24
CA VAL A 143 6.36 -17.75 -0.69
C VAL A 143 7.01 -17.90 -2.05
N ARG A 144 7.44 -19.12 -2.41
CA ARG A 144 7.89 -19.39 -3.77
C ARG A 144 6.71 -19.35 -4.73
N SER A 145 6.92 -18.76 -5.91
CA SER A 145 5.86 -18.63 -6.91
C SER A 145 5.43 -19.98 -7.52
N ASP A 146 6.33 -20.97 -7.56
CA ASP A 146 6.02 -22.34 -8.03
C ASP A 146 5.13 -23.14 -7.07
N ARG A 147 5.00 -22.68 -5.81
CA ARG A 147 4.11 -23.28 -4.80
C ARG A 147 2.70 -22.70 -4.82
N LEU A 148 2.41 -21.72 -5.67
CA LEU A 148 1.12 -21.04 -5.68
C LEU A 148 -0.06 -21.98 -5.99
N ALA A 149 0.10 -22.97 -6.87
CA ALA A 149 -0.96 -23.94 -7.15
C ALA A 149 -1.40 -24.72 -5.91
N GLU A 150 -0.44 -25.07 -5.04
CA GLU A 150 -0.71 -25.79 -3.79
C GLU A 150 -1.28 -24.88 -2.69
N LEU A 151 -0.90 -23.59 -2.69
CA LEU A 151 -1.33 -22.62 -1.68
C LEU A 151 -2.68 -21.95 -2.02
N LEU A 152 -3.09 -22.04 -3.28
CA LEU A 152 -4.31 -21.45 -3.84
C LEU A 152 -5.28 -22.56 -4.27
N ASP A 153 -5.52 -23.50 -3.36
CA ASP A 153 -6.29 -24.73 -3.54
C ASP A 153 -7.82 -24.57 -3.34
N ASP A 154 -8.31 -23.32 -3.27
CA ASP A 154 -9.73 -23.01 -3.15
C ASP A 154 -10.18 -21.99 -4.22
N ASP A 155 -11.49 -21.77 -4.31
CA ASP A 155 -12.11 -20.88 -5.32
C ASP A 155 -12.05 -19.39 -4.96
N ARG A 156 -11.33 -18.99 -3.90
CA ARG A 156 -11.26 -17.59 -3.48
C ARG A 156 -10.56 -16.77 -4.57
N PRO A 157 -11.16 -15.66 -5.04
CA PRO A 157 -10.54 -14.81 -6.07
C PRO A 157 -9.14 -14.37 -5.66
N VAL A 158 -8.22 -14.35 -6.63
CA VAL A 158 -6.85 -13.91 -6.47
C VAL A 158 -6.66 -12.62 -7.26
N VAL A 159 -6.19 -11.58 -6.59
CA VAL A 159 -5.76 -10.33 -7.21
C VAL A 159 -4.25 -10.35 -7.37
N SER A 160 -3.77 -10.19 -8.60
CA SER A 160 -2.33 -10.18 -8.88
C SER A 160 -1.98 -9.40 -10.13
N THR A 161 -0.76 -8.84 -10.14
CA THR A 161 -0.11 -8.33 -11.35
C THR A 161 0.71 -9.41 -12.08
N MET A 162 0.88 -10.59 -11.47
CA MET A 162 1.56 -11.72 -12.09
C MET A 162 0.63 -12.45 -13.05
N ALA A 163 1.22 -13.19 -14.01
CA ALA A 163 0.46 -14.14 -14.79
C ALA A 163 -0.09 -15.26 -13.88
N ARG A 164 -1.28 -15.77 -14.19
CA ARG A 164 -1.87 -16.90 -13.46
C ARG A 164 -0.98 -18.13 -13.61
N PRO A 165 -0.50 -18.74 -12.51
CA PRO A 165 0.25 -19.99 -12.57
C PRO A 165 -0.60 -21.15 -13.11
N GLU A 166 0.04 -22.12 -13.73
CA GLU A 166 -0.62 -23.40 -14.07
C GLU A 166 -1.13 -24.09 -12.79
N GLY A 167 -2.26 -24.78 -12.88
CA GLY A 167 -2.87 -25.49 -11.75
C GLY A 167 -3.70 -24.63 -10.79
N VAL A 168 -3.67 -23.29 -10.92
CA VAL A 168 -4.55 -22.40 -10.13
C VAL A 168 -5.92 -22.27 -10.80
N ALA A 169 -6.94 -22.87 -10.19
CA ALA A 169 -8.33 -22.80 -10.69
C ALA A 169 -9.06 -21.50 -10.31
N ALA A 170 -8.62 -20.84 -9.23
CA ALA A 170 -9.25 -19.63 -8.71
C ALA A 170 -9.40 -18.51 -9.75
N PRO A 171 -10.46 -17.68 -9.67
CA PRO A 171 -10.58 -16.48 -10.47
C PRO A 171 -9.35 -15.59 -10.30
N TRP A 172 -8.71 -15.19 -11.40
CA TRP A 172 -7.49 -14.40 -11.39
C TRP A 172 -7.74 -13.02 -11.97
N LEU A 173 -7.70 -12.00 -11.11
CA LEU A 173 -8.02 -10.62 -11.45
C LEU A 173 -6.77 -9.76 -11.44
N GLN A 174 -6.67 -8.90 -12.44
CA GLN A 174 -5.61 -7.91 -12.51
C GLN A 174 -6.10 -6.57 -11.92
N PRO A 175 -5.39 -5.98 -10.94
CA PRO A 175 -5.75 -4.68 -10.42
C PRO A 175 -5.47 -3.60 -11.46
N ASP A 176 -6.45 -2.72 -11.69
CA ASP A 176 -6.34 -1.59 -12.63
C ASP A 176 -5.56 -0.43 -11.99
N PRO A 177 -4.35 -0.09 -12.48
CA PRO A 177 -3.54 1.01 -11.95
C PRO A 177 -4.30 2.35 -11.88
N GLY A 178 -5.19 2.62 -12.84
CA GLY A 178 -6.01 3.83 -12.87
C GLY A 178 -7.01 3.94 -11.72
N ARG A 179 -7.39 2.82 -11.09
CA ARG A 179 -8.26 2.78 -9.90
C ARG A 179 -7.51 2.93 -8.59
N ARG A 180 -6.17 2.87 -8.61
CA ARG A 180 -5.36 2.91 -7.39
C ARG A 180 -5.53 4.20 -6.57
N PRO A 181 -5.57 5.42 -7.16
CA PRO A 181 -5.81 6.63 -6.38
C PRO A 181 -7.17 6.61 -5.67
N ALA A 182 -8.21 6.13 -6.34
CA ALA A 182 -9.55 6.00 -5.76
C ALA A 182 -9.60 4.94 -4.65
N ALA A 183 -8.87 3.84 -4.80
CA ALA A 183 -8.72 2.83 -3.75
C ALA A 183 -8.04 3.41 -2.50
N LEU A 184 -6.95 4.17 -2.68
CA LEU A 184 -6.28 4.86 -1.57
C LEU A 184 -7.19 5.86 -0.87
N ALA A 185 -7.93 6.68 -1.61
CA ALA A 185 -8.88 7.63 -1.04
C ALA A 185 -9.97 6.93 -0.19
N LYS A 186 -10.58 5.87 -0.73
CA LYS A 186 -11.59 5.07 -0.01
C LYS A 186 -11.02 4.41 1.25
N LEU A 187 -9.80 3.90 1.18
CA LEU A 187 -9.12 3.31 2.33
C LEU A 187 -8.82 4.40 3.38
N CYS A 188 -8.35 5.57 2.94
CA CYS A 188 -8.05 6.71 3.80
C CYS A 188 -9.28 7.22 4.58
N GLN A 189 -10.46 7.20 3.96
CA GLN A 189 -11.72 7.54 4.63
C GLN A 189 -12.05 6.58 5.79
N ARG A 190 -11.64 5.31 5.68
CA ARG A 190 -11.93 4.25 6.65
C ARG A 190 -10.77 3.96 7.61
N LEU A 191 -9.67 4.71 7.51
CA LEU A 191 -8.52 4.52 8.40
C LEU A 191 -8.92 4.68 9.86
N ALA A 192 -8.48 3.73 10.69
CA ALA A 192 -8.56 3.82 12.14
C ALA A 192 -7.59 4.91 12.66
N TRP A 193 -8.00 6.15 12.52
CA TRP A 193 -7.22 7.33 12.92
C TRP A 193 -7.38 7.63 14.41
N HIS A 194 -6.26 7.86 15.10
CA HIS A 194 -6.26 8.38 16.48
C HIS A 194 -4.93 9.07 16.83
N THR A 195 -4.96 10.00 17.79
CA THR A 195 -3.79 10.80 18.20
C THR A 195 -2.67 9.99 18.86
N ARG A 196 -2.99 8.80 19.41
CA ARG A 196 -2.02 7.85 20.00
C ARG A 196 -1.20 7.03 18.99
N LEU A 197 -1.42 7.21 17.68
CA LEU A 197 -0.62 6.54 16.65
C LEU A 197 0.86 6.99 16.75
N PRO A 198 1.82 6.13 16.35
CA PRO A 198 3.23 6.45 16.45
C PRO A 198 3.60 7.65 15.58
N ARG A 199 4.63 8.39 15.99
CA ARG A 199 5.17 9.56 15.26
C ARG A 199 6.14 9.17 14.14
N ARG A 200 6.64 7.93 14.17
CA ARG A 200 7.48 7.39 13.11
C ARG A 200 6.92 6.06 12.68
N ARG A 201 6.94 5.83 11.37
CA ARG A 201 6.51 4.56 10.81
C ARG A 201 7.49 4.09 9.77
N PHE A 202 7.75 2.79 9.80
CA PHE A 202 8.66 2.13 8.88
C PHE A 202 7.93 1.04 8.12
N PRO A 203 8.29 0.78 6.85
CA PRO A 203 7.74 -0.33 6.09
C PRO A 203 8.03 -1.67 6.77
N ARG A 204 7.12 -2.63 6.57
CA ARG A 204 7.36 -4.04 6.91
C ARG A 204 8.16 -4.66 5.78
N TYR A 205 9.48 -4.71 5.95
CA TYR A 205 10.37 -5.35 4.99
C TYR A 205 10.25 -6.87 5.12
N LEU A 206 9.38 -7.45 4.30
CA LEU A 206 9.24 -8.91 4.14
C LEU A 206 10.16 -9.46 3.04
N GLN A 207 10.86 -8.58 2.32
CA GLN A 207 11.83 -9.00 1.31
C GLN A 207 13.10 -9.51 2.00
N PRO A 208 13.53 -10.76 1.75
CA PRO A 208 14.82 -11.23 2.23
C PRO A 208 15.95 -10.46 1.56
N SER A 209 17.14 -10.52 2.15
CA SER A 209 18.36 -10.00 1.54
C SER A 209 18.55 -10.58 0.13
N GLN A 210 19.36 -9.92 -0.71
CA GLN A 210 19.68 -10.45 -2.04
C GLN A 210 20.31 -11.85 -1.94
N ALA A 211 21.10 -12.12 -0.90
CA ALA A 211 21.70 -13.42 -0.64
C ALA A 211 20.64 -14.50 -0.33
N GLU A 212 19.68 -14.20 0.55
CA GLU A 212 18.58 -15.13 0.88
C GLU A 212 17.65 -15.33 -0.31
N ARG A 213 17.37 -14.29 -1.10
CA ARG A 213 16.59 -14.43 -2.34
C ARG A 213 17.30 -15.30 -3.37
N ASN A 214 18.63 -15.19 -3.49
CA ASN A 214 19.41 -16.07 -4.34
C ASN A 214 19.39 -17.51 -3.83
N ALA A 215 19.47 -17.73 -2.51
CA ALA A 215 19.39 -19.06 -1.90
C ALA A 215 18.00 -19.71 -2.07
N ILE A 216 16.93 -18.92 -1.89
CA ILE A 216 15.56 -19.37 -2.16
C ILE A 216 15.41 -19.69 -3.65
N ALA A 217 15.88 -18.83 -4.56
CA ALA A 217 15.79 -19.06 -6.01
C ALA A 217 16.53 -20.34 -6.46
N THR A 218 17.66 -20.69 -5.82
CA THR A 218 18.44 -21.90 -6.13
C THR A 218 17.99 -23.15 -5.38
N GLY A 219 17.00 -23.05 -4.48
CA GLY A 219 16.52 -24.18 -3.66
C GLY A 219 17.48 -24.60 -2.55
N ALA A 220 18.49 -23.78 -2.24
CA ALA A 220 19.39 -24.02 -1.11
C ALA A 220 18.69 -23.60 0.19
N ALA A 221 18.45 -24.55 1.09
CA ALA A 221 17.93 -24.24 2.42
C ALA A 221 18.87 -23.26 3.14
N PRO A 222 18.34 -22.26 3.87
CA PRO A 222 19.17 -21.42 4.73
C PRO A 222 19.86 -22.30 5.78
N ARG A 223 21.18 -22.13 5.92
CA ARG A 223 21.98 -22.79 6.97
C ARG A 223 21.67 -22.22 8.33
#